data_AF-A0ABC8J8F4-F1
#
_entry.id   AF-A0ABC8J8F4-F1
#
_cell.length_a   1.000
_cell.length_b   1.000
_cell.length_c   1.000
_cell.angle_alpha   90.00
_cell.angle_beta   90.00
_cell.angle_gamma   90.00
#
_symmetry.space_group_name_H-M   'P 1'
#
loop_
_entity.id
_entity.type
_entity.pdbx_description
1 polymer ?
#
loop_
_entity_poly.entity_id
_entity_poly.type
_entity_poly.pdbx_seq_one_letter_code
_entity_poly.pdbx_strand_id
1 'polypeptide(L)'
;MSIRRTSRQDGSIRRTSRQDGSIRRTSRQDGRFFTAETIAFWDINACPIPDGLDARDLSKCVNQTLINMNYCGEVCWRLYGDTEMDKIGPTNRTLRYCGMLSMPILEQILLDLYGETLSKRGTPLNIVLIAGDISKDEAIINAFTLLPKSGWVNILVCQPSAVEAAVFSSKVQLPPWEKFVETAFAILEKRGKDRRFFGDI
;
A
#
# COMPACT_ATOMS: atom_id res chain seq x y z
N MET A 1 -30.71 -69.99 0.21
CA MET A 1 -32.10 -69.47 0.25
C MET A 1 -32.12 -68.21 1.10
N SER A 2 -32.67 -67.12 0.55
CA SER A 2 -33.01 -65.83 1.15
C SER A 2 -31.94 -64.92 1.77
N ILE A 3 -31.54 -64.00 0.90
CA ILE A 3 -31.19 -62.58 1.10
C ILE A 3 -32.07 -61.89 2.15
N ARG A 4 -31.46 -61.06 3.02
CA ARG A 4 -32.04 -59.77 3.43
C ARG A 4 -30.96 -58.68 3.52
N ARG A 5 -30.96 -57.82 2.52
CA ARG A 5 -30.37 -56.48 2.53
C ARG A 5 -31.17 -55.59 3.48
N THR A 6 -30.52 -54.77 4.29
CA THR A 6 -31.11 -53.50 4.74
C THR A 6 -30.09 -52.39 4.63
N SER A 7 -30.30 -51.58 3.60
CA SER A 7 -29.77 -50.24 3.40
C SER A 7 -30.20 -49.33 4.56
N ARG A 8 -29.26 -48.57 5.12
CA ARG A 8 -29.59 -47.35 5.87
C ARG A 8 -28.93 -46.15 5.21
N GLN A 9 -29.79 -45.15 5.00
CA GLN A 9 -29.59 -44.00 4.15
C GLN A 9 -28.61 -43.00 4.74
N ASP A 10 -27.88 -42.42 3.79
CA ASP A 10 -27.19 -41.15 3.78
C ASP A 10 -28.00 -40.03 4.48
N GLY A 11 -27.35 -39.38 5.45
CA GLY A 11 -27.83 -38.24 6.19
C GLY A 11 -26.78 -37.13 6.19
N SER A 12 -26.31 -36.73 5.01
CA SER A 12 -25.50 -35.54 4.79
C SER A 12 -26.26 -34.28 5.23
N ILE A 13 -26.04 -33.85 6.48
CA ILE A 13 -26.44 -32.52 6.95
C ILE A 13 -25.50 -31.51 6.31
N ARG A 14 -25.95 -30.92 5.19
CA ARG A 14 -25.38 -29.70 4.61
C ARG A 14 -25.54 -28.56 5.62
N ARG A 15 -24.49 -28.26 6.39
CA ARG A 15 -24.37 -26.98 7.09
C ARG A 15 -24.07 -25.91 6.05
N THR A 16 -25.10 -25.14 5.72
CA THR A 16 -25.04 -23.95 4.89
C THR A 16 -24.09 -22.94 5.49
N SER A 17 -23.21 -22.43 4.64
CA SER A 17 -22.28 -21.35 4.89
C SER A 17 -22.99 -20.10 5.40
N ARG A 18 -22.71 -19.70 6.64
CA ARG A 18 -22.78 -18.28 7.01
C ARG A 18 -21.41 -17.69 6.67
N GLN A 19 -21.34 -16.98 5.54
CA GLN A 19 -20.24 -16.06 5.28
C GLN A 19 -20.40 -14.89 6.25
N ASP A 20 -19.73 -15.00 7.40
CA ASP A 20 -19.43 -13.86 8.23
C ASP A 20 -18.34 -13.04 7.53
N GLY A 21 -18.57 -11.74 7.39
CA GLY A 21 -17.77 -10.77 6.65
C GLY A 21 -16.45 -10.42 7.34
N SER A 22 -15.75 -11.41 7.89
CA SER A 22 -14.42 -11.21 8.42
C SER A 22 -13.45 -11.02 7.25
N ILE A 23 -12.92 -9.81 7.13
CA ILE A 23 -11.68 -9.53 6.40
C ILE A 23 -10.72 -10.68 6.71
N ARG A 24 -10.36 -11.47 5.68
CA ARG A 24 -9.44 -12.59 5.82
C ARG A 24 -8.14 -12.03 6.40
N ARG A 25 -7.89 -12.27 7.70
CA ARG A 25 -6.59 -12.05 8.32
C ARG A 25 -5.59 -12.92 7.57
N THR A 26 -4.86 -12.33 6.63
CA THR A 26 -3.73 -12.99 5.99
C THR A 26 -2.60 -13.04 7.01
N SER A 27 -2.50 -14.14 7.75
CA SER A 27 -1.34 -14.45 8.57
C SER A 27 -0.12 -14.68 7.65
N ARG A 28 0.58 -13.62 7.23
CA ARG A 28 1.79 -13.73 6.39
C ARG A 28 2.83 -12.62 6.58
N GLN A 29 2.72 -11.82 7.63
CA GLN A 29 3.76 -10.83 7.92
C GLN A 29 4.75 -11.42 8.91
N ASP A 30 6.03 -11.42 8.54
CA ASP A 30 7.10 -11.69 9.50
C ASP A 30 7.02 -10.59 10.57
N GLY A 31 6.88 -10.99 11.84
CA GLY A 31 6.62 -10.07 12.95
C GLY A 31 7.68 -8.98 13.11
N ARG A 32 8.88 -9.17 12.55
CA ARG A 32 9.95 -8.16 12.51
C ARG A 32 9.54 -6.87 11.79
N PHE A 33 8.57 -6.93 10.87
CA PHE A 33 8.12 -5.77 10.10
C PHE A 33 6.97 -4.99 10.75
N PHE A 34 6.42 -5.48 11.88
CA PHE A 34 5.25 -4.89 12.52
C PHE A 34 5.50 -3.45 12.99
N THR A 35 6.58 -3.21 13.72
CA THR A 35 6.99 -1.86 14.18
C THR A 35 8.11 -1.27 13.33
N ALA A 36 8.48 -1.91 12.23
CA ALA A 36 9.56 -1.44 11.37
C ALA A 36 9.17 -0.12 10.69
N GLU A 37 10.14 0.78 10.57
CA GLU A 37 9.98 2.01 9.79
C GLU A 37 9.53 1.66 8.36
N THR A 38 8.66 2.49 7.81
CA THR A 38 8.19 2.38 6.43
C THR A 38 8.65 3.59 5.63
N ILE A 39 9.37 3.37 4.53
CA ILE A 39 9.68 4.42 3.57
C ILE A 39 8.74 4.29 2.39
N ALA A 40 7.93 5.31 2.14
CA ALA A 40 7.00 5.38 1.02
C ALA A 40 7.56 6.27 -0.08
N PHE A 41 7.90 5.67 -1.22
CA PHE A 41 8.30 6.37 -2.44
C PHE A 41 7.07 6.54 -3.34
N TRP A 42 6.73 7.77 -3.67
CA TRP A 42 5.52 8.11 -4.40
C TRP A 42 5.83 8.95 -5.64
N ASP A 43 5.62 8.34 -6.81
CA ASP A 43 5.57 9.00 -8.10
C ASP A 43 4.21 9.70 -8.25
N ILE A 44 4.19 11.01 -8.04
CA ILE A 44 2.99 11.85 -8.09
C ILE A 44 2.59 12.20 -9.53
N ASN A 45 3.42 11.88 -10.53
CA ASN A 45 3.01 12.04 -11.93
C ASN A 45 2.18 10.83 -12.38
N ALA A 46 2.59 9.63 -11.98
CA ALA A 46 1.87 8.40 -12.30
C ALA A 46 0.65 8.15 -11.39
N CYS A 47 0.74 8.56 -10.12
CA CYS A 47 -0.33 8.44 -9.13
C CYS A 47 -0.64 9.84 -8.57
N PRO A 48 -1.35 10.70 -9.32
CA PRO A 48 -1.47 12.12 -9.01
C PRO A 48 -2.35 12.42 -7.81
N ILE A 49 -2.09 13.57 -7.19
CA ILE A 49 -2.94 14.20 -6.18
C ILE A 49 -4.12 14.88 -6.91
N PRO A 50 -5.35 14.35 -6.77
CA PRO A 50 -6.53 14.94 -7.39
C PRO A 50 -6.87 16.31 -6.79
N ASP A 51 -7.58 17.14 -7.55
CA ASP A 51 -8.03 18.43 -7.08
C ASP A 51 -8.94 18.29 -5.84
N GLY A 52 -8.75 19.20 -4.88
CA GLY A 52 -9.47 19.17 -3.60
C GLY A 52 -8.86 18.25 -2.54
N LEU A 53 -7.80 17.50 -2.88
CA LEU A 53 -6.98 16.74 -1.93
C LEU A 53 -5.59 17.38 -1.81
N ASP A 54 -4.94 17.18 -0.65
CA ASP A 54 -3.51 17.38 -0.49
C ASP A 54 -2.79 16.04 -0.28
N ALA A 55 -1.45 16.05 -0.36
CA ALA A 55 -0.62 14.87 -0.15
C ALA A 55 -0.89 14.22 1.22
N ARG A 56 -1.22 15.01 2.25
CA ARG A 56 -1.45 14.50 3.61
C ARG A 56 -2.75 13.74 3.74
N ASP A 57 -3.79 14.13 3.00
CA ASP A 57 -5.05 13.39 2.97
C ASP A 57 -4.87 11.99 2.38
N LEU A 58 -4.12 11.87 1.28
CA LEU A 58 -3.80 10.59 0.66
C LEU A 58 -2.83 9.76 1.51
N SER A 59 -1.75 10.37 2.03
CA SER A 59 -0.82 9.69 2.93
C SER A 59 -1.50 9.13 4.18
N LYS A 60 -2.49 9.83 4.74
CA LYS A 60 -3.28 9.30 5.88
C LYS A 60 -4.07 8.05 5.49
N CYS A 61 -4.67 8.01 4.30
CA CYS A 61 -5.43 6.84 3.83
C CYS A 61 -4.53 5.62 3.64
N VAL A 62 -3.33 5.83 3.08
CA VAL A 62 -2.34 4.77 2.92
C VAL A 62 -1.80 4.32 4.28
N ASN A 63 -1.43 5.24 5.17
CA ASN A 63 -0.98 4.93 6.53
C ASN A 63 -2.02 4.09 7.30
N GLN A 64 -3.30 4.45 7.19
CA GLN A 64 -4.36 3.69 7.85
C GLN A 64 -4.48 2.27 7.28
N THR A 65 -4.33 2.11 5.97
CA THR A 65 -4.31 0.80 5.33
C THR A 65 -3.10 -0.03 5.76
N LEU A 66 -1.92 0.58 5.86
CA LEU A 66 -0.71 -0.06 6.37
C LEU A 66 -0.91 -0.57 7.81
N ILE A 67 -1.48 0.26 8.70
CA ILE A 67 -1.83 -0.13 10.08
C ILE A 67 -2.81 -1.30 10.08
N ASN A 68 -3.84 -1.27 9.24
CA ASN A 68 -4.82 -2.36 9.15
C ASN A 68 -4.19 -3.66 8.63
N MET A 69 -3.09 -3.54 7.89
CA MET A 69 -2.25 -4.64 7.43
C MET A 69 -1.15 -5.03 8.43
N ASN A 70 -1.13 -4.43 9.63
CA ASN A 70 -0.15 -4.62 10.71
C ASN A 70 1.25 -4.01 10.48
N TYR A 71 1.39 -3.06 9.56
CA TYR A 71 2.57 -2.20 9.45
C TYR A 71 2.34 -0.93 10.25
N CYS A 72 2.77 -0.95 11.51
CA CYS A 72 2.44 0.06 12.53
C CYS A 72 3.62 0.98 12.88
N GLY A 73 4.77 0.86 12.21
CA GLY A 73 5.91 1.76 12.38
C GLY A 73 5.67 3.17 11.79
N GLU A 74 6.61 4.08 12.03
CA GLU A 74 6.59 5.41 11.43
C GLU A 74 6.67 5.32 9.89
N VAL A 75 5.90 6.16 9.19
CA VAL A 75 5.91 6.22 7.72
C VAL A 75 6.55 7.52 7.25
N CYS A 76 7.67 7.39 6.55
CA CYS A 76 8.43 8.47 5.93
C CYS A 76 8.16 8.52 4.44
N TRP A 77 7.54 9.60 3.98
CA TRP A 77 7.10 9.83 2.61
C TRP A 77 8.13 10.61 1.79
N ARG A 78 8.38 10.13 0.57
CA ARG A 78 9.25 10.73 -0.45
C ARG A 78 8.43 10.91 -1.72
N LEU A 79 8.20 12.15 -2.11
CA LEU A 79 7.36 12.51 -3.25
C LEU A 79 8.24 12.95 -4.43
N TYR A 80 7.94 12.43 -5.62
CA TYR A 80 8.69 12.69 -6.85
C TYR A 80 7.72 13.01 -7.98
N GLY A 81 8.10 13.95 -8.84
CA GLY A 81 7.31 14.39 -9.99
C GLY A 81 6.93 15.86 -9.87
N ASP A 82 6.25 16.36 -10.90
CA ASP A 82 5.91 17.77 -11.03
C ASP A 82 4.50 18.00 -10.51
N THR A 83 4.36 18.88 -9.52
CA THR A 83 3.04 19.27 -9.01
C THR A 83 3.05 20.68 -8.45
N GLU A 84 1.86 21.23 -8.23
CA GLU A 84 1.69 22.51 -7.54
C GLU A 84 2.10 22.36 -6.08
N MET A 85 2.96 23.27 -5.58
CA MET A 85 3.46 23.22 -4.20
C MET A 85 2.34 23.20 -3.15
N ASP A 86 1.19 23.82 -3.46
CA ASP A 86 0.02 23.84 -2.59
C ASP A 86 -0.57 22.43 -2.36
N LYS A 87 -0.47 21.53 -3.35
CA LYS A 87 -0.92 20.13 -3.24
C LYS A 87 0.00 19.29 -2.36
N ILE A 88 1.29 19.62 -2.30
CA ILE A 88 2.25 18.96 -1.39
C ILE A 88 2.00 19.42 0.05
N GLY A 89 1.74 20.72 0.23
CA GLY A 89 1.68 21.36 1.53
C GLY A 89 3.08 21.50 2.17
N PRO A 90 3.16 21.88 3.46
CA PRO A 90 4.42 22.01 4.17
C PRO A 90 5.09 20.65 4.34
N THR A 91 6.32 20.56 3.83
CA THR A 91 7.19 19.41 4.02
C THR A 91 7.71 19.36 5.46
N ASN A 92 8.00 18.16 5.94
CA ASN A 92 8.56 17.93 7.27
C ASN A 92 9.47 16.69 7.24
N ARG A 93 9.84 16.17 8.41
CA ARG A 93 10.70 14.98 8.50
C ARG A 93 10.06 13.72 7.89
N THR A 94 8.74 13.58 7.97
CA THR A 94 7.98 12.40 7.53
C THR A 94 7.30 12.59 6.18
N LEU A 95 7.30 13.79 5.59
CA LEU A 95 6.82 14.04 4.23
C LEU A 95 7.76 15.02 3.54
N ARG A 96 8.54 14.51 2.58
CA ARG A 96 9.57 15.25 1.86
C ARG A 96 9.31 15.18 0.36
N TYR A 97 9.39 16.34 -0.29
CA TYR A 97 9.49 16.42 -1.74
C TYR A 97 10.94 16.22 -2.18
N CYS A 98 11.17 15.28 -3.10
CA CYS A 98 12.49 14.85 -3.57
C CYS A 98 12.68 15.01 -5.09
N GLY A 99 11.66 15.47 -5.82
CA GLY A 99 11.71 15.56 -7.29
C GLY A 99 12.87 16.44 -7.80
N MET A 100 13.70 15.86 -8.67
CA MET A 100 14.75 16.53 -9.44
C MET A 100 14.34 16.62 -10.92
N LEU A 101 14.61 17.74 -11.59
CA LEU A 101 14.14 17.99 -12.96
C LEU A 101 14.93 17.27 -14.07
N SER A 102 16.05 16.60 -13.75
CA SER A 102 17.02 16.14 -14.74
C SER A 102 17.12 14.62 -14.93
N MET A 103 16.23 13.83 -14.33
CA MET A 103 16.31 12.36 -14.34
C MET A 103 14.91 11.75 -14.33
N PRO A 104 14.67 10.58 -14.98
CA PRO A 104 13.42 9.84 -14.83
C PRO A 104 13.06 9.57 -13.36
N ILE A 105 11.77 9.71 -12.99
CA ILE A 105 11.31 9.59 -11.60
C ILE A 105 11.68 8.23 -10.98
N LEU A 106 11.48 7.13 -11.71
CA LEU A 106 11.82 5.79 -11.20
C LEU A 106 13.32 5.62 -10.93
N GLU A 107 14.18 6.29 -11.70
CA GLU A 107 15.63 6.28 -11.46
C GLU A 107 16.00 7.07 -10.19
N GLN A 108 15.34 8.22 -9.95
CA GLN A 108 15.48 8.96 -8.70
C GLN A 108 15.02 8.13 -7.49
N ILE A 109 13.87 7.48 -7.61
CA ILE A 109 13.34 6.57 -6.60
C ILE A 109 14.33 5.44 -6.34
N LEU A 110 14.91 4.84 -7.39
CA LEU A 110 15.86 3.75 -7.25
C LEU A 110 17.12 4.19 -6.49
N LEU A 111 17.66 5.38 -6.78
CA LEU A 111 18.81 5.95 -6.07
C LEU A 111 18.51 6.15 -4.58
N ASP A 112 17.39 6.80 -4.26
CA ASP A 112 16.99 7.02 -2.88
C ASP A 112 16.69 5.70 -2.17
N LEU A 113 16.06 4.74 -2.84
CA LEU A 113 15.79 3.41 -2.31
C LEU A 113 17.07 2.65 -1.96
N TYR A 114 18.10 2.69 -2.80
CA TYR A 114 19.40 2.13 -2.45
C TYR A 114 20.06 2.89 -1.30
N GLY A 115 19.98 4.22 -1.29
CA GLY A 115 20.49 5.05 -0.19
C GLY A 115 19.84 4.69 1.16
N GLU A 116 18.52 4.61 1.19
CA GLU A 116 17.74 4.27 2.39
C GLU A 116 18.07 2.86 2.87
N THR A 117 18.06 1.87 1.96
CA THR A 117 18.35 0.47 2.33
C THR A 117 19.78 0.29 2.83
N LEU A 118 20.77 0.94 2.21
CA LEU A 118 22.15 0.88 2.67
C LEU A 118 22.33 1.54 4.04
N SER A 119 21.69 2.70 4.26
CA SER A 119 21.75 3.41 5.55
C SER A 119 21.12 2.64 6.71
N LYS A 120 20.14 1.78 6.41
CA LYS A 120 19.36 0.98 7.37
C LYS A 120 19.70 -0.51 7.31
N ARG A 121 20.91 -0.84 6.84
CA ARG A 121 21.31 -2.24 6.61
C ARG A 121 21.18 -3.07 7.89
N GLY A 122 20.43 -4.15 7.80
CA GLY A 122 20.26 -5.12 8.88
C GLY A 122 19.16 -4.77 9.89
N THR A 123 18.51 -3.61 9.77
CA THR A 123 17.29 -3.31 10.54
C THR A 123 16.06 -3.61 9.69
N PRO A 124 15.01 -4.24 10.26
CA PRO A 124 13.76 -4.45 9.54
C PRO A 124 13.23 -3.13 8.95
N LEU A 125 12.94 -3.15 7.65
CA LEU A 125 12.51 -1.99 6.88
C LEU A 125 11.36 -2.37 5.97
N ASN A 126 10.29 -1.58 5.97
CA ASN A 126 9.23 -1.66 4.98
C ASN A 126 9.47 -0.61 3.90
N ILE A 127 9.32 -1.00 2.64
CA ILE A 127 9.32 -0.10 1.49
C ILE A 127 7.94 -0.16 0.87
N VAL A 128 7.36 1.00 0.61
CA VAL A 128 6.15 1.15 -0.18
C VAL A 128 6.53 1.89 -1.46
N LEU A 129 6.21 1.33 -2.62
CA LEU A 129 6.28 2.03 -3.90
C LEU A 129 4.88 2.32 -4.41
N ILE A 130 4.59 3.59 -4.63
CA ILE A 130 3.37 4.08 -5.29
C ILE A 130 3.80 4.65 -6.63
N ALA A 131 3.57 3.90 -7.71
CA ALA A 131 4.06 4.25 -9.05
C ALA A 131 3.12 3.73 -10.14
N GLY A 132 3.37 4.16 -11.38
CA GLY A 132 2.66 3.68 -12.57
C GLY A 132 3.00 2.24 -12.93
N ASP A 133 2.93 1.90 -14.21
CA ASP A 133 3.29 0.56 -14.68
C ASP A 133 4.82 0.32 -14.57
N ILE A 134 5.23 -0.53 -13.62
CA ILE A 134 6.63 -0.91 -13.43
C ILE A 134 6.99 -2.24 -14.12
N SER A 135 6.06 -2.86 -14.87
CA SER A 135 6.23 -4.21 -15.45
C SER A 135 7.41 -4.34 -16.41
N LYS A 136 7.86 -3.21 -16.98
CA LYS A 136 8.98 -3.14 -17.92
C LYS A 136 10.23 -2.47 -17.34
N ASP A 137 10.19 -2.04 -16.08
CA ASP A 137 11.36 -1.44 -15.43
C ASP A 137 12.23 -2.52 -14.79
N GLU A 138 13.21 -3.01 -15.55
CA GLU A 138 14.11 -4.07 -15.08
C GLU A 138 14.88 -3.69 -13.83
N ALA A 139 15.23 -2.41 -13.66
CA ALA A 139 16.05 -1.96 -12.53
C ALA A 139 15.24 -2.01 -11.22
N ILE A 140 14.00 -1.51 -11.25
CA ILE A 140 13.05 -1.62 -10.14
C ILE A 140 12.70 -3.09 -9.86
N ILE A 141 12.38 -3.87 -10.90
CA ILE A 141 12.06 -5.30 -10.76
C ILE A 141 13.22 -6.07 -10.12
N ASN A 142 14.45 -5.80 -10.54
CA ASN A 142 15.65 -6.42 -9.97
C ASN A 142 15.84 -6.03 -8.51
N ALA A 143 15.73 -4.73 -8.18
CA ALA A 143 15.80 -4.26 -6.79
C ALA A 143 14.75 -4.97 -5.92
N PHE A 144 13.52 -5.10 -6.42
CA PHE A 144 12.38 -5.65 -5.67
C PHE A 144 12.40 -7.18 -5.60
N THR A 145 13.21 -7.81 -6.44
CA THR A 145 13.51 -9.24 -6.40
C THR A 145 14.67 -9.56 -5.46
N LEU A 146 15.68 -8.68 -5.39
CA LEU A 146 16.92 -8.93 -4.65
C LEU A 146 16.85 -8.43 -3.20
N LEU A 147 16.32 -7.23 -2.95
CA LEU A 147 16.31 -6.65 -1.60
C LEU A 147 15.56 -7.51 -0.57
N PRO A 148 14.38 -8.10 -0.88
CA PRO A 148 13.71 -8.96 0.10
C PRO A 148 14.49 -10.23 0.47
N LYS A 149 15.38 -10.73 -0.43
CA LYS A 149 16.23 -11.89 -0.14
C LYS A 149 17.24 -11.64 0.98
N SER A 150 17.49 -10.37 1.32
CA SER A 150 18.29 -9.99 2.47
C SER A 150 17.66 -10.37 3.82
N GLY A 151 16.33 -10.58 3.86
CA GLY A 151 15.58 -10.98 5.05
C GLY A 151 15.22 -9.84 6.02
N TRP A 152 15.65 -8.60 5.75
CA TRP A 152 15.34 -7.42 6.57
C TRP A 152 14.65 -6.30 5.79
N VAL A 153 14.38 -6.49 4.49
CA VAL A 153 13.54 -5.58 3.69
C VAL A 153 12.25 -6.28 3.32
N ASN A 154 11.13 -5.62 3.55
CA ASN A 154 9.82 -5.99 3.03
C ASN A 154 9.35 -4.91 2.05
N ILE A 155 8.71 -5.32 0.96
CA ILE A 155 8.31 -4.41 -0.12
C ILE A 155 6.81 -4.57 -0.37
N LEU A 156 6.11 -3.45 -0.42
CA LEU A 156 4.73 -3.34 -0.85
C LEU A 156 4.66 -2.43 -2.08
N VAL A 157 3.70 -2.72 -2.95
CA VAL A 157 3.48 -1.95 -4.16
C VAL A 157 2.01 -1.56 -4.28
N CYS A 158 1.79 -0.31 -4.67
CA CYS A 158 0.52 0.27 -5.06
C CYS A 158 0.69 0.80 -6.49
N GLN A 159 -0.16 0.34 -7.41
CA GLN A 159 -0.21 0.81 -8.78
C GLN A 159 -1.65 1.17 -9.17
N PRO A 160 -1.87 1.94 -10.25
CA PRO A 160 -3.20 2.16 -10.79
C PRO A 160 -3.88 0.84 -11.19
N SER A 161 -5.20 0.80 -11.12
CA SER A 161 -5.99 -0.39 -11.47
C SER A 161 -5.86 -0.81 -12.94
N ALA A 162 -5.50 0.12 -13.82
CA ALA A 162 -5.41 -0.09 -15.26
C ALA A 162 -4.08 -0.71 -15.74
N VAL A 163 -3.07 -0.84 -14.87
CA VAL A 163 -1.75 -1.33 -15.26
C VAL A 163 -1.60 -2.83 -15.05
N GLU A 164 -0.68 -3.44 -15.80
CA GLU A 164 -0.34 -4.85 -15.64
C GLU A 164 0.32 -5.08 -14.27
N ALA A 165 -0.07 -6.15 -13.59
CA ALA A 165 0.56 -6.53 -12.34
C ALA A 165 2.00 -6.99 -12.60
N ALA A 166 2.97 -6.17 -12.20
CA ALA A 166 4.36 -6.57 -12.29
C ALA A 166 4.63 -7.82 -11.42
N VAL A 167 5.37 -8.78 -11.98
CA VAL A 167 5.67 -10.05 -11.32
C VAL A 167 7.03 -9.97 -10.65
N PHE A 168 7.04 -9.84 -9.33
CA PHE A 168 8.26 -9.85 -8.51
C PHE A 168 8.00 -10.53 -7.16
N SER A 169 9.02 -10.63 -6.32
CA SER A 169 8.99 -11.45 -5.11
C SER A 169 8.04 -10.97 -4.00
N SER A 170 7.48 -9.76 -4.11
CA SER A 170 6.58 -9.24 -3.09
C SER A 170 5.28 -10.04 -3.06
N LYS A 171 4.97 -10.56 -1.88
CA LYS A 171 3.76 -11.34 -1.61
C LYS A 171 2.59 -10.46 -1.15
N VAL A 172 2.81 -9.16 -0.94
CA VAL A 172 1.85 -8.26 -0.30
C VAL A 172 1.67 -7.02 -1.17
N GLN A 173 0.53 -6.97 -1.85
CA GLN A 173 0.12 -5.82 -2.65
C GLN A 173 -0.81 -4.92 -1.81
N LEU A 174 -0.65 -3.61 -1.96
CA LEU A 174 -1.64 -2.65 -1.49
C LEU A 174 -2.85 -2.63 -2.43
N PRO A 175 -4.00 -2.10 -1.99
CA PRO A 175 -5.08 -1.74 -2.90
C PRO A 175 -4.57 -0.84 -4.06
N PRO A 176 -5.24 -0.85 -5.22
CA PRO A 176 -4.87 0.03 -6.33
C PRO A 176 -5.06 1.50 -5.94
N TRP A 177 -4.31 2.38 -6.61
CA TRP A 177 -4.22 3.82 -6.28
C TRP A 177 -5.60 4.49 -6.13
N GLU A 178 -6.53 4.18 -7.03
CA GLU A 178 -7.86 4.77 -7.09
C GLU A 178 -8.68 4.49 -5.81
N LYS A 179 -8.44 3.37 -5.14
CA LYS A 179 -9.11 3.05 -3.87
C LYS A 179 -8.71 4.02 -2.76
N PHE A 180 -7.46 4.50 -2.76
CA PHE A 180 -7.01 5.50 -1.79
C PHE A 180 -7.63 6.87 -2.08
N VAL A 181 -7.74 7.24 -3.36
CA VAL A 181 -8.41 8.47 -3.79
C VAL A 181 -9.89 8.47 -3.38
N GLU A 182 -10.62 7.39 -3.69
CA GLU A 182 -12.03 7.22 -3.30
C GLU A 182 -12.20 7.35 -1.78
N THR A 183 -11.32 6.71 -1.01
CA THR A 183 -11.35 6.73 0.45
C THR A 183 -11.09 8.13 1.00
N ALA A 184 -10.12 8.87 0.43
CA ALA A 184 -9.80 10.22 0.85
C ALA A 184 -10.98 11.18 0.65
N PHE A 185 -11.63 11.14 -0.52
CA PHE A 185 -12.82 11.94 -0.78
C PHE A 185 -13.97 11.59 0.17
N ALA A 186 -14.24 10.30 0.40
CA ALA A 186 -15.28 9.89 1.34
C ALA A 186 -15.05 10.43 2.78
N ILE A 187 -13.78 10.48 3.22
CA ILE A 187 -13.42 11.06 4.52
C ILE A 187 -13.66 12.57 4.55
N LEU A 188 -13.27 13.29 3.50
CA LEU A 188 -13.48 14.73 3.41
C LEU A 188 -14.97 15.10 3.39
N GLU A 189 -15.78 14.39 2.60
CA GLU A 189 -17.23 14.60 2.55
C GLU A 189 -17.88 14.40 3.92
N LYS A 190 -17.47 13.35 4.65
CA LYS A 190 -17.97 13.08 5.99
C LYS A 190 -17.63 14.21 6.95
N ARG A 191 -16.39 14.69 6.95
CA ARG A 191 -15.97 15.84 7.77
C ARG A 191 -16.74 17.12 7.43
N GLY A 192 -17.01 17.36 6.15
CA GLY A 192 -17.79 18.51 5.69
C GLY A 192 -19.27 18.44 6.07
N LYS A 193 -19.84 17.24 6.20
CA LYS A 193 -21.20 17.05 6.75
C LYS A 193 -21.19 17.31 8.25
N ASP A 194 -20.29 16.69 8.99
CA ASP A 194 -20.20 16.85 10.46
C ASP A 194 -20.02 18.32 10.85
N ARG A 195 -19.14 19.08 10.16
CA ARG A 195 -18.96 20.52 10.42
C ARG A 195 -20.20 21.36 10.16
N ARG A 196 -21.03 21.01 9.18
CA ARG A 196 -22.31 21.69 8.93
C ARG A 196 -23.36 21.34 9.99
N PHE A 197 -23.37 20.11 10.49
CA PHE A 197 -24.27 19.69 11.56
C PHE A 197 -23.95 20.32 12.92
N PHE A 198 -22.68 20.65 13.21
CA PHE A 198 -22.26 21.30 14.46
C PHE A 198 -22.09 22.83 14.35
N GLY A 199 -22.28 23.40 13.14
CA GLY A 199 -22.12 24.84 12.88
C GLY A 199 -23.41 25.67 13.04
N ASP A 200 -24.54 25.03 13.33
CA ASP A 200 -25.87 25.65 13.53
C ASP A 200 -26.33 25.51 14.99
N ILE A 201 -25.50 25.89 15.97
CA ILE A 201 -25.88 26.08 17.39
C ILE A 201 -25.30 27.39 17.91
#